data_AF-A0AAX3MGK1-F1
#
_entry.id   AF-A0AAX3MGK1-F1
#
_cell.length_a   1.000
_cell.length_b   1.000
_cell.length_c   1.000
_cell.angle_alpha   90.00
_cell.angle_beta   90.00
_cell.angle_gamma   90.00
#
_symmetry.space_group_name_H-M   'P 1'
#
loop_
_entity.id
_entity.type
_entity.pdbx_description
1 polymer ?
#
loop_
_entity_poly.entity_id
_entity_poly.type
_entity_poly.pdbx_seq_one_letter_code
_entity_poly.pdbx_strand_id
1 'polypeptide(L)' 'MDIEDLTKKVKELAAKRTDEERLKLLVDAKILTKNGTFNSRFFSKETVAKSKIQK' A
#
# COMPACT_ATOMS: atom_id res chain seq x y z
N MET A 1 -15.58 -14.59 -15.72
CA MET A 1 -15.56 -13.32 -14.98
C MET A 1 -14.47 -12.49 -15.62
N ASP A 2 -14.82 -11.34 -16.19
CA ASP A 2 -13.88 -10.55 -16.97
C ASP A 2 -12.84 -9.86 -16.09
N ILE A 3 -11.67 -9.54 -16.63
CA ILE A 3 -10.59 -8.90 -15.88
C ILE A 3 -11.04 -7.51 -15.39
N GLU A 4 -11.88 -6.84 -16.17
CA GLU A 4 -12.48 -5.55 -15.81
C GLU A 4 -13.40 -5.66 -14.59
N ASP A 5 -14.22 -6.72 -14.50
CA ASP A 5 -15.09 -6.98 -13.35
C ASP A 5 -14.29 -7.30 -12.10
N LEU A 6 -13.21 -8.09 -12.25
CA LEU A 6 -12.29 -8.37 -11.15
C LEU A 6 -11.66 -7.07 -10.63
N THR A 7 -11.25 -6.18 -11.53
CA THR A 7 -10.63 -4.90 -11.19
C THR A 7 -11.61 -3.98 -10.48
N LYS A 8 -12.88 -3.90 -10.92
CA LYS A 8 -13.93 -3.15 -10.24
C LYS A 8 -14.16 -3.67 -8.82
N LYS A 9 -14.31 -4.98 -8.67
CA LYS A 9 -14.57 -5.61 -7.37
C LYS A 9 -13.43 -5.36 -6.37
N VAL A 10 -12.18 -5.46 -6.83
CA VAL A 10 -11.00 -5.15 -6.00
C VAL A 10 -10.95 -3.67 -5.62
N LYS A 11 -11.28 -2.75 -6.54
CA LYS A 11 -11.35 -1.31 -6.24
C LYS A 11 -12.43 -0.97 -5.22
N GLU A 12 -13.61 -1.54 -5.34
CA GLU A 12 -14.71 -1.35 -4.37
C GLU A 12 -14.36 -1.89 -2.99
N LEU A 13 -13.71 -3.06 -2.93
CA LEU A 13 -13.21 -3.62 -1.67
C LEU A 13 -12.11 -2.74 -1.07
N ALA A 14 -11.21 -2.20 -1.89
CA ALA A 14 -10.16 -1.30 -1.42
C ALA A 14 -10.73 0.03 -0.89
N ALA A 15 -11.79 0.56 -1.52
CA ALA A 15 -12.45 1.80 -1.08
C ALA A 15 -13.20 1.65 0.25
N LYS A 16 -13.61 0.43 0.61
CA LYS A 16 -14.30 0.13 1.87
C LYS A 16 -13.36 -0.18 3.04
N ARG A 17 -12.05 -0.32 2.81
CA ARG A 17 -11.07 -0.58 3.88
C ARG A 17 -10.86 0.65 4.74
N THR A 18 -10.84 0.46 6.06
CA THR A 18 -10.43 1.51 6.99
C THR A 18 -8.92 1.76 6.92
N ASP A 19 -8.47 2.92 7.38
CA ASP A 19 -7.04 3.26 7.38
C ASP A 19 -6.19 2.24 8.16
N GLU A 20 -6.74 1.64 9.21
CA GLU A 20 -6.09 0.60 10.01
C GLU A 20 -5.93 -0.71 9.24
N GLU A 21 -6.95 -1.16 8.51
CA GLU A 21 -6.87 -2.34 7.65
C GLU A 21 -5.92 -2.11 6.48
N ARG A 22 -5.90 -0.89 5.94
CA ARG A 22 -4.96 -0.49 4.89
C ARG A 22 -3.53 -0.52 5.40
N LEU A 23 -3.28 0.02 6.60
CA LEU A 23 -1.97 -0.04 7.23
C LEU A 23 -1.55 -1.49 7.48
N LYS A 24 -2.43 -2.34 8.01
CA LYS A 24 -2.15 -3.75 8.26
C LYS A 24 -1.79 -4.50 6.98
N LEU A 25 -2.51 -4.25 5.89
CA LEU A 25 -2.22 -4.84 4.58
C LEU A 25 -0.86 -4.39 4.03
N LEU A 26 -0.53 -3.10 4.17
CA LEU A 26 0.76 -2.56 3.75
C LEU A 26 1.92 -3.11 4.59
N VAL A 27 1.69 -3.37 5.88
CA VAL A 27 2.66 -4.02 6.78
C VAL A 27 2.84 -5.49 6.43
N ASP A 28 1.74 -6.21 6.17
CA ASP A 28 1.75 -7.63 5.80
C ASP A 28 2.45 -7.86 4.45
N ALA A 29 2.18 -6.99 3.47
CA ALA A 29 2.88 -6.94 2.18
C ALA A 29 4.36 -6.51 2.30
N LYS A 30 4.84 -6.27 3.53
CA LYS A 30 6.21 -5.81 3.86
C LYS A 30 6.59 -4.49 3.19
N ILE A 31 5.61 -3.70 2.76
CA ILE A 31 5.81 -2.38 2.13
C ILE A 31 6.11 -1.34 3.21
N LEU A 32 5.29 -1.35 4.27
CA LEU A 32 5.46 -0.53 5.45
C LEU A 32 5.95 -1.39 6.62
N THR A 33 6.63 -0.75 7.56
CA THR A 33 6.90 -1.31 8.87
C THR A 33 5.73 -0.98 9.80
N LYS A 34 5.66 -1.65 10.96
CA LYS A 34 4.65 -1.38 12.00
C LYS A 34 4.59 0.08 12.47
N ASN A 35 5.64 0.86 12.20
CA ASN A 35 5.74 2.28 12.55
C ASN A 35 5.31 3.22 11.41
N GLY A 36 4.72 2.69 10.32
CA GLY A 36 4.29 3.50 9.17
C GLY A 36 5.44 4.02 8.31
N THR A 37 6.67 3.56 8.54
CA THR A 37 7.82 3.89 7.69
C THR A 37 8.03 2.82 6.63
N PHE A 38 8.52 3.20 5.45
CA PHE A 38 8.82 2.25 4.39
C PHE A 38 9.84 1.21 4.84
N ASN A 39 9.61 -0.03 4.44
CA ASN A 39 10.52 -1.12 4.76
C ASN A 39 11.83 -0.96 4.00
N SER A 40 12.91 -0.68 4.72
CA SER A 40 14.26 -0.49 4.18
C SER A 40 14.82 -1.72 3.48
N ARG A 41 14.20 -2.90 3.66
CA ARG A 41 14.57 -4.14 2.97
C ARG A 41 14.12 -4.17 1.51
N PHE A 42 13.04 -3.48 1.17
CA PHE A 42 12.46 -3.47 -0.18
C PHE A 42 12.57 -2.09 -0.85
N PHE A 43 12.61 -1.02 -0.05
CA PHE A 43 12.70 0.35 -0.54
C PHE A 43 14.00 0.99 -0.07
N SER A 44 14.83 1.43 -1.02
CA SER A 44 16.03 2.20 -0.72
C SER A 44 15.63 3.60 -0.22
N LYS A 45 16.52 4.22 0.57
CA LYS A 45 16.28 5.56 1.12
C LYS A 45 16.00 6.61 0.03
N GLU A 46 16.60 6.46 -1.15
CA GLU A 46 16.34 7.30 -2.32
C GLU A 46 14.90 7.18 -2.84
N THR A 47 14.39 5.96 -3.02
CA THR A 47 13.02 5.73 -3.49
C THR A 47 11.99 6.28 -2.50
N VAL A 48 12.27 6.14 -1.21
CA VAL A 48 11.44 6.69 -0.13
C VAL A 48 11.47 8.22 -0.13
N ALA A 49 12.63 8.83 -0.33
CA ALA A 49 12.78 10.29 -0.39
C ALA A 49 12.00 10.87 -1.57
N LYS A 50 12.12 10.28 -2.77
CA LYS A 50 11.36 10.70 -3.97
C LYS A 50 9.85 10.61 -3.76
N SER A 51 9.37 9.56 -3.09
CA SER A 51 7.95 9.41 -2.75
C SER A 51 7.44 10.48 -1.77
N LYS A 52 8.27 10.95 -0.85
CA LYS A 52 7.90 12.03 0.10
C LYS A 52 7.87 13.42 -0.53
N ILE A 53 8.66 13.65 -1.59
CA ILE A 53 8.76 14.94 -2.28
C ILE A 53 7.53 15.19 -3.19
N GLN A 54 6.83 14.14 -3.62
CA GLN A 54 5.62 14.25 -4.46
C GLN A 54 4.33 14.53 -3.67
N LYS A 55 4.43 14.96 -2.40
CA LYS A 55 3.26 15.20 -1.54
C LYS A 55 2.81 16.65 -1.56
#